data_AF-A0A7Y1VJ12-F1
#
_entry.id   AF-A0A7Y1VJ12-F1
#
_cell.length_a   1.000
_cell.length_b   1.000
_cell.length_c   1.000
_cell.angle_alpha   90.00
_cell.angle_beta   90.00
_cell.angle_gamma   90.00
#
_symmetry.space_group_name_H-M   'P 1'
#
loop_
_entity.id
_entity.type
_entity.pdbx_description
1 polymer ?
#
loop_
_entity_poly.entity_id
_entity_poly.type
_entity_poly.pdbx_seq_one_letter_code
_entity_poly.pdbx_strand_id
1 'polypeptide(L)'
;VEIYANEVRDNWNGITAVEQQRGTWEGNPREVTNLWVHDNLVTMDARLITHNYQYDIPANGYTGLGVDYGDTSFYTSRGNRFTSNDYEMPDGASLFHWRSIPRDWPTWHIYGQDLEGTITYVGEYTS
;
A
#
# COMPACT_ATOMS: atom_id res chain seq x y z
N VAL A 1 -2.94 -16.20 -0.66
CA VAL A 1 -4.14 -15.48 -1.13
C VAL A 1 -3.73 -14.71 -2.35
N GLU A 2 -4.57 -14.70 -3.39
CA GLU A 2 -4.27 -14.03 -4.65
C GLU A 2 -5.33 -12.93 -4.88
N ILE A 3 -4.89 -11.72 -5.22
CA ILE A 3 -5.73 -10.57 -5.52
C ILE A 3 -5.30 -10.09 -6.89
N TYR A 4 -6.11 -10.36 -7.91
CA TYR A 4 -5.74 -10.09 -9.28
C TYR A 4 -6.90 -9.76 -10.20
N ALA A 5 -6.60 -9.07 -11.30
CA ALA A 5 -7.57 -8.64 -12.30
C ALA A 5 -8.73 -7.80 -11.72
N ASN A 6 -8.46 -7.05 -10.66
CA ASN A 6 -9.43 -6.11 -10.08
C ASN A 6 -9.20 -4.70 -10.61
N GLU A 7 -10.29 -3.92 -10.64
CA GLU A 7 -10.22 -2.47 -10.79
C GLU A 7 -10.66 -1.82 -9.47
N VAL A 8 -9.72 -1.15 -8.80
CA VAL A 8 -9.96 -0.41 -7.56
C VAL A 8 -9.92 1.07 -7.91
N ARG A 9 -11.08 1.72 -8.02
CA ARG A 9 -11.20 3.11 -8.48
C ARG A 9 -11.82 4.02 -7.43
N ASP A 10 -11.52 5.31 -7.51
CA ASP A 10 -12.11 6.35 -6.66
C ASP A 10 -12.02 6.03 -5.16
N ASN A 11 -10.91 5.41 -4.76
CA ASN A 11 -10.66 5.07 -3.37
C ASN A 11 -9.54 5.93 -2.79
N TRP A 12 -9.65 6.27 -1.51
CA TRP A 12 -8.54 6.85 -0.76
C TRP A 12 -7.42 5.83 -0.55
N ASN A 13 -7.76 4.55 -0.30
CA ASN A 13 -6.79 3.46 -0.18
C ASN A 13 -6.81 2.56 -1.42
N GLY A 14 -5.64 2.11 -1.85
CA GLY A 14 -5.52 1.04 -2.83
C GLY A 14 -5.66 -0.33 -2.18
N ILE A 15 -4.94 -1.31 -2.72
CA ILE A 15 -4.90 -2.66 -2.15
C ILE A 15 -3.87 -2.68 -1.02
N THR A 16 -4.36 -2.86 0.21
CA THR A 16 -3.53 -2.88 1.41
C THR A 16 -3.68 -4.18 2.17
N ALA A 17 -2.56 -4.77 2.58
CA ALA A 17 -2.55 -5.76 3.64
C ALA A 17 -1.97 -5.15 4.92
N VAL A 18 -2.78 -5.18 5.99
CA VAL A 18 -2.34 -4.76 7.33
C VAL A 18 -2.33 -5.95 8.25
N GLU A 19 -1.18 -6.22 8.84
CA GLU A 19 -1.06 -7.20 9.91
C GLU A 19 -1.09 -6.49 11.28
N GLN A 20 -2.16 -6.71 12.04
CA GLN A 20 -2.39 -6.05 13.33
C GLN A 20 -2.52 -7.08 14.45
N GLN A 21 -2.01 -6.74 15.65
CA GLN A 21 -2.36 -7.48 16.85
C GLN A 21 -3.84 -7.21 17.19
N ARG A 22 -4.71 -8.20 16.96
CA ARG A 22 -6.13 -8.10 17.29
C ARG A 22 -6.42 -8.83 18.61
N GLY A 23 -6.26 -8.11 19.73
CA GLY A 23 -6.62 -8.57 21.07
C GLY A 23 -5.45 -8.68 22.06
N THR A 24 -5.78 -8.90 23.34
CA THR A 24 -4.83 -9.04 24.46
C THR A 24 -4.51 -10.49 24.82
N TRP A 25 -5.21 -11.45 24.21
CA TRP A 25 -5.02 -12.87 24.50
C TRP A 25 -3.86 -13.45 23.70
N GLU A 26 -2.96 -14.13 24.41
CA GLU A 26 -1.91 -14.98 23.86
C GLU A 26 -2.53 -16.07 22.99
N GLY A 27 -2.40 -15.94 21.67
CA GLY A 27 -3.08 -16.84 20.73
C GLY A 27 -2.94 -16.42 19.29
N ASN A 28 -1.68 -16.32 18.82
CA ASN A 28 -1.20 -16.04 17.47
C ASN A 28 -1.63 -14.71 16.82
N PRO A 29 -0.68 -13.89 16.33
CA PRO A 29 -1.00 -12.86 15.37
C PRO A 29 -1.78 -13.47 14.20
N ARG A 30 -2.73 -12.71 13.63
CA ARG A 30 -3.37 -13.13 12.39
C ARG A 30 -2.39 -12.86 11.26
N GLU A 31 -1.55 -13.86 11.01
CA GLU A 31 -0.47 -13.75 10.05
C GLU A 31 -1.01 -13.63 8.63
N VAL A 32 -0.46 -12.69 7.89
CA VAL A 32 -0.64 -12.61 6.44
C VAL A 32 0.58 -13.25 5.80
N THR A 33 0.34 -14.33 5.07
CA THR A 33 1.38 -15.11 4.39
C THR A 33 0.94 -15.51 2.99
N ASN A 34 1.91 -15.58 2.09
CA ASN A 34 1.76 -15.90 0.67
C ASN A 34 0.65 -15.08 0.00
N LEU A 35 0.58 -13.78 0.31
CA LEU A 35 -0.22 -12.82 -0.43
C LEU A 35 0.43 -12.51 -1.79
N TRP A 36 -0.36 -12.54 -2.85
CA TRP A 36 0.08 -12.12 -4.18
C TRP A 36 -0.94 -11.13 -4.74
N VAL A 37 -0.52 -9.89 -4.93
CA VAL A 37 -1.31 -8.83 -5.54
C VAL A 37 -0.75 -8.54 -6.91
N HIS A 38 -1.48 -8.86 -7.98
CA HIS A 38 -0.97 -8.69 -9.33
C HIS A 38 -2.03 -8.40 -10.38
N ASP A 39 -1.63 -7.79 -11.49
CA ASP A 39 -2.51 -7.49 -12.62
C ASP A 39 -3.79 -6.71 -12.21
N ASN A 40 -3.68 -5.82 -11.22
CA ASN A 40 -4.78 -4.94 -10.81
C ASN A 40 -4.57 -3.53 -11.37
N LEU A 41 -5.68 -2.86 -11.67
CA LEU A 41 -5.69 -1.41 -11.90
C LEU A 41 -6.12 -0.72 -10.60
N VAL A 42 -5.27 0.16 -10.07
CA VAL A 42 -5.49 0.85 -8.79
C VAL A 42 -5.42 2.36 -9.01
N THR A 43 -6.58 3.02 -8.95
CA THR A 43 -6.72 4.47 -9.05
C THR A 43 -6.97 5.07 -7.66
N MET A 44 -6.03 5.89 -7.19
CA MET A 44 -6.12 6.62 -5.92
C MET A 44 -6.29 8.12 -6.20
N ASP A 45 -7.44 8.70 -5.84
CA ASP A 45 -7.82 10.07 -6.21
C ASP A 45 -7.30 11.11 -5.20
N ALA A 46 -6.52 12.09 -5.69
CA ALA A 46 -6.00 13.23 -4.94
C ALA A 46 -7.08 13.97 -4.15
N ARG A 47 -8.29 14.09 -4.71
CA ARG A 47 -9.42 14.82 -4.12
C ARG A 47 -10.02 14.11 -2.91
N LEU A 48 -9.83 12.79 -2.82
CA LEU A 48 -10.27 11.97 -1.70
C LEU A 48 -9.18 11.82 -0.64
N ILE A 49 -7.93 12.13 -1.01
CA ILE A 49 -6.79 12.24 -0.10
C ILE A 49 -6.89 13.60 0.61
N THR A 50 -7.93 13.77 1.44
CA THR A 50 -8.17 15.00 2.20
C THR A 50 -7.31 15.02 3.45
N HIS A 51 -6.53 16.10 3.59
CA HIS A 51 -5.73 16.50 4.75
C HIS A 51 -6.33 15.98 6.08
N ASN A 52 -5.65 15.07 6.76
CA ASN A 52 -6.09 14.56 8.05
C ASN A 52 -5.69 15.61 9.12
N TYR A 53 -6.56 16.60 9.31
CA TYR A 53 -6.38 17.85 10.06
C TYR A 53 -5.87 17.74 11.52
N GLN A 54 -5.69 16.52 12.04
CA GLN A 54 -5.29 16.30 13.43
C GLN A 54 -3.78 16.08 13.63
N TYR A 55 -3.01 15.85 12.56
CA TYR A 55 -1.55 15.76 12.60
C TYR A 55 -1.00 16.39 11.32
N ASP A 56 0.08 17.19 11.40
CA ASP A 56 0.85 17.73 10.24
C ASP A 56 1.54 16.59 9.45
N ILE A 57 0.78 15.57 9.09
CA ILE A 57 1.17 14.44 8.27
C ILE A 57 0.26 14.58 7.04
N PRO A 58 0.83 14.72 5.83
CA PRO A 58 0.05 14.78 4.60
C PRO A 58 -0.97 13.63 4.61
N ALA A 59 -2.18 13.89 4.12
CA ALA A 59 -3.14 12.82 3.96
C ALA A 59 -2.50 11.74 3.08
N ASN A 60 -2.31 10.55 3.65
CA ASN A 60 -1.62 9.47 2.97
C ASN A 60 -2.64 8.36 2.77
N GLY A 61 -3.13 8.23 1.54
CA GLY A 61 -3.74 6.97 1.11
C GLY A 61 -2.75 5.81 1.32
N TYR A 62 -3.29 4.62 1.45
CA TYR A 62 -2.53 3.42 1.76
C TYR A 62 -2.67 2.40 0.63
N THR A 63 -1.54 2.00 0.02
CA THR A 63 -1.41 0.80 -0.81
C THR A 63 -0.14 0.06 -0.40
N GLY A 64 -0.12 -1.27 -0.40
CA GLY A 64 1.06 -2.06 -0.02
C GLY A 64 0.91 -2.81 1.31
N LEU A 65 1.99 -2.86 2.10
CA LEU A 65 2.09 -3.68 3.31
C LEU A 65 2.30 -2.81 4.56
N GLY A 66 1.48 -3.02 5.60
CA GLY A 66 1.60 -2.41 6.93
C GLY A 66 1.61 -3.42 8.06
N VAL A 67 2.40 -3.18 9.12
CA VAL A 67 2.43 -4.00 10.34
C VAL A 67 2.30 -3.10 11.55
N ASP A 68 1.49 -3.52 12.51
CA ASP A 68 1.27 -2.78 13.77
C ASP A 68 1.93 -3.44 14.99
N TYR A 69 2.64 -4.57 14.82
CA TYR A 69 3.29 -5.27 15.96
C TYR A 69 4.78 -5.65 15.75
N GLY A 70 5.48 -5.00 14.81
CA GLY A 70 6.95 -5.04 14.73
C GLY A 70 7.58 -6.31 14.12
N ASP A 71 6.77 -7.27 13.68
CA ASP A 71 7.26 -8.48 13.00
C ASP A 71 7.67 -8.17 11.55
N THR A 72 8.98 -8.21 11.31
CA THR A 72 9.55 -7.87 9.99
C THR A 72 9.40 -8.99 8.95
N SER A 73 9.10 -10.22 9.37
CA SER A 73 8.97 -11.36 8.45
C SER A 73 7.80 -11.20 7.47
N PHE A 74 6.77 -10.45 7.87
CA PHE A 74 5.65 -10.00 7.04
C PHE A 74 6.09 -9.34 5.73
N TYR A 75 7.22 -8.64 5.75
CA TYR A 75 7.77 -7.94 4.59
C TYR A 75 8.74 -8.80 3.77
N THR A 76 9.50 -9.70 4.40
CA THR A 76 10.69 -10.28 3.73
C THR A 76 10.57 -11.77 3.44
N SER A 77 9.98 -12.56 4.34
CA SER A 77 10.08 -14.03 4.28
C SER A 77 8.73 -14.74 4.20
N ARG A 78 7.61 -14.04 4.43
CA ARG A 78 6.26 -14.61 4.31
C ARG A 78 5.71 -14.66 2.89
N GLY A 79 6.50 -14.31 1.88
CA GLY A 79 6.10 -14.45 0.46
C GLY A 79 5.01 -13.48 0.00
N ASN A 80 4.74 -12.43 0.79
CA ASN A 80 3.81 -11.36 0.42
C ASN A 80 4.45 -10.47 -0.65
N ARG A 81 3.77 -10.28 -1.78
CA ARG A 81 4.35 -9.60 -2.95
C ARG A 81 3.31 -8.85 -3.78
N PHE A 82 3.78 -7.77 -4.40
CA PHE A 82 3.09 -7.00 -5.42
C PHE A 82 3.85 -7.16 -6.75
N THR A 83 3.15 -7.38 -7.85
CA THR A 83 3.76 -7.62 -9.17
C THR A 83 2.81 -7.22 -10.29
N SER A 84 3.28 -6.52 -11.32
CA SER A 84 2.51 -6.20 -12.53
C SER A 84 1.19 -5.47 -12.26
N ASN A 85 1.11 -4.60 -11.25
CA ASN A 85 -0.07 -3.74 -11.08
C ASN A 85 0.11 -2.40 -11.79
N ASP A 86 -1.00 -1.86 -12.28
CA ASP A 86 -1.06 -0.53 -12.89
C ASP A 86 -1.66 0.46 -11.89
N TYR A 87 -0.96 1.56 -11.63
CA TYR A 87 -1.36 2.57 -10.67
C TYR A 87 -1.68 3.90 -11.36
N GLU A 88 -2.79 4.51 -10.97
CA GLU A 88 -3.14 5.89 -11.31
C GLU A 88 -3.17 6.69 -10.00
N MET A 89 -2.22 7.62 -9.82
CA MET A 89 -2.03 8.33 -8.56
C MET A 89 -1.71 9.80 -8.76
N PRO A 90 -1.90 10.68 -7.76
CA PRO A 90 -1.52 12.08 -7.86
C PRO A 90 0.00 12.24 -7.92
N ASP A 91 0.49 13.19 -8.71
CA ASP A 91 1.92 13.50 -8.75
C ASP A 91 2.39 14.04 -7.39
N GLY A 92 3.59 13.63 -6.97
CA GLY A 92 4.20 13.98 -5.69
C GLY A 92 3.64 13.27 -4.45
N ALA A 93 2.63 12.40 -4.60
CA ALA A 93 2.06 11.68 -3.46
C ALA A 93 2.93 10.46 -3.03
N SER A 94 3.05 10.24 -1.72
CA SER A 94 3.69 9.05 -1.14
C SER A 94 2.64 8.08 -0.62
N LEU A 95 2.08 7.26 -1.51
CA LEU A 95 0.93 6.39 -1.21
C LEU A 95 1.30 4.90 -1.08
N PHE A 96 2.54 4.54 -1.39
CA PHE A 96 3.06 3.18 -1.26
C PHE A 96 3.65 2.97 0.12
N HIS A 97 3.18 1.97 0.86
CA HIS A 97 3.65 1.72 2.21
C HIS A 97 4.52 0.46 2.26
N TRP A 98 5.74 0.66 2.73
CA TRP A 98 6.68 -0.41 3.04
C TRP A 98 7.18 -0.23 4.46
N ARG A 99 7.04 -1.27 5.30
CA ARG A 99 7.42 -1.19 6.72
C ARG A 99 6.71 -0.07 7.47
N SER A 100 5.43 0.16 7.13
CA SER A 100 4.60 1.25 7.67
C SER A 100 5.16 2.66 7.41
N ILE A 101 6.06 2.81 6.44
CA ILE A 101 6.61 4.09 6.01
C ILE A 101 6.08 4.39 4.60
N PRO A 102 5.46 5.57 4.37
CA PRO A 102 5.07 6.02 3.05
C PRO A 102 6.29 6.21 2.14
N ARG A 103 6.15 5.79 0.88
CA ARG A 103 7.15 5.83 -0.19
C ARG A 103 6.51 6.38 -1.45
N ASP A 104 7.32 7.07 -2.22
CA ASP A 104 7.01 7.36 -3.61
C ASP A 104 7.19 6.10 -4.47
N TRP A 105 6.71 6.17 -5.71
CA TRP A 105 6.85 5.07 -6.66
C TRP A 105 8.32 4.67 -6.92
N PRO A 106 9.26 5.60 -7.19
CA PRO A 106 10.66 5.24 -7.39
C PRO A 106 11.25 4.44 -6.22
N THR A 107 10.98 4.84 -4.96
CA THR A 107 11.50 4.13 -3.79
C THR A 107 10.82 2.78 -3.60
N TRP A 108 9.50 2.68 -3.83
CA TRP A 108 8.76 1.42 -3.81
C TRP A 108 9.37 0.38 -4.76
N HIS A 109 9.66 0.81 -5.99
CA HIS A 109 10.26 -0.01 -7.02
C HIS A 109 11.71 -0.43 -6.66
N ILE A 110 12.52 0.50 -6.12
CA ILE A 110 13.89 0.20 -5.64
C ILE A 110 13.88 -0.85 -4.51
N TYR A 111 12.84 -0.89 -3.69
CA TYR A 111 12.69 -1.91 -2.64
C TYR A 111 12.26 -3.29 -3.17
N GLY A 112 12.24 -3.47 -4.50
CA GLY A 112 11.90 -4.72 -5.15
C GLY A 112 10.39 -4.99 -5.16
N GLN A 113 9.58 -3.98 -4.85
CA GLN A 113 8.13 -4.12 -4.89
C GLN A 113 7.62 -3.70 -6.26
N ASP A 114 6.76 -4.56 -6.83
CA ASP A 114 6.05 -4.28 -8.08
C ASP A 114 6.96 -3.87 -9.26
N LEU A 115 8.05 -4.62 -9.44
CA LEU A 115 9.08 -4.36 -10.46
C LEU A 115 8.56 -4.39 -11.91
N GLU A 116 7.41 -5.01 -12.12
CA GLU A 116 6.75 -5.12 -13.42
C GLU A 116 5.52 -4.21 -13.51
N GLY A 117 5.19 -3.49 -12.43
CA GLY A 117 4.07 -2.57 -12.40
C GLY A 117 4.39 -1.23 -13.05
N THR A 118 3.35 -0.44 -13.29
CA THR A 118 3.46 0.88 -13.90
C THR A 118 2.76 1.94 -13.07
N ILE A 119 3.19 3.19 -13.19
CA ILE A 119 2.49 4.33 -12.60
C ILE A 119 2.18 5.37 -13.67
N THR A 120 0.95 5.88 -13.65
CA THR A 120 0.52 7.06 -14.38
C THR A 120 0.13 8.13 -13.35
N TYR A 121 0.74 9.31 -13.45
CA TYR A 121 0.39 10.42 -12.58
C TYR A 121 -0.83 11.18 -13.11
N VAL A 122 -1.83 11.39 -12.25
CA VAL A 122 -3.10 12.06 -12.56
C VAL A 122 -3.35 13.22 -11.60
N GLY A 123 -3.24 14.45 -12.11
CA GLY A 123 -3.37 15.67 -11.29
C GLY A 123 -2.18 15.89 -10.34
N GLU A 124 -2.14 17.09 -9.73
CA GLU A 124 -1.12 17.44 -8.73
C GLU A 124 -1.66 17.21 -7.31
N TYR A 125 -0.84 16.60 -6.44
CA TYR A 125 -1.10 16.61 -5.01
C TYR A 125 -0.83 18.01 -4.44
N THR A 126 -1.88 18.68 -3.96
CA THR A 126 -1.75 19.98 -3.26
C THR A 126 -1.86 19.72 -1.77
N SER A 127 -0.75 19.92 -1.04
CA SER A 127 -0.62 19.68 0.41
C SER A 127 -1.46 20.60 1.27
#